data_AF-A0A1W5XHL0-F1
#
_entry.id   AF-A0A1W5XHL0-F1
#
_cell.length_a   1.000
_cell.length_b   1.000
_cell.length_c   1.000
_cell.angle_alpha   90.00
_cell.angle_beta   90.00
_cell.angle_gamma   90.00
#
_symmetry.space_group_name_H-M   'P 1'
#
loop_
_entity.id
_entity.type
_entity.pdbx_description
1 polymer ?
#
loop_
_entity_poly.entity_id
_entity_poly.type
_entity_poly.pdbx_seq_one_letter_code
_entity_poly.pdbx_strand_id
1 'polypeptide(L)' 'MRHKLSITDAGGTSTVRTAREGDHLLVDFCDTGPRTPAAIRNRIFAPFPATHASRYVFH' A
#
# COMPACT_ATOMS: atom_id res chain seq x y z
N MET A 1 15.01 -9.57 -4.23
CA MET A 1 14.49 -8.39 -4.96
C MET A 1 14.24 -7.28 -3.94
N ARG A 2 14.70 -6.05 -4.18
CA ARG A 2 14.50 -4.92 -3.26
C ARG A 2 13.53 -3.94 -3.91
N HIS A 3 12.33 -3.81 -3.36
CA HIS A 3 11.41 -2.73 -3.71
C HIS A 3 11.56 -1.63 -2.67
N LYS A 4 11.82 -0.40 -3.11
CA LYS A 4 11.97 0.76 -2.23
C LYS A 4 10.63 1.47 -2.16
N LEU A 5 10.01 1.48 -0.98
CA LEU A 5 8.84 2.32 -0.68
C LEU A 5 9.33 3.50 0.15
N SER A 6 9.26 4.70 -0.41
CA SER A 6 9.65 5.95 0.26
C SER A 6 8.37 6.67 0.67
N ILE A 7 8.03 6.62 1.97
CA ILE A 7 6.85 7.28 2.52
C ILE A 7 7.17 8.73 2.96
N THR A 8 8.38 8.99 3.46
CA THR A 8 8.94 10.35 3.64
C THR A 8 10.46 10.36 3.53
N ASP A 9 11.07 11.54 3.33
CA ASP A 9 12.52 11.77 3.35
C ASP A 9 13.15 11.59 4.75
N ALA A 10 12.33 11.63 5.82
CA ALA A 10 12.77 11.53 7.21
C ALA A 10 12.85 10.08 7.75
N GLY A 11 12.63 9.08 6.89
CA GLY A 11 12.47 7.70 7.31
C GLY A 11 11.07 7.41 7.85
N GLY A 12 10.79 6.14 8.11
CA GLY A 12 9.49 5.66 8.55
C GLY A 12 9.42 4.13 8.45
N THR A 13 8.49 3.53 9.17
CA THR A 13 8.29 2.09 9.16
C THR A 13 7.03 1.76 8.39
N SER A 14 7.13 0.79 7.48
CA SER A 14 5.98 0.08 6.95
C SER A 14 5.92 -1.30 7.58
N THR A 15 4.73 -1.69 8.02
CA THR A 15 4.44 -3.03 8.51
C THR A 15 3.49 -3.70 7.55
N VAL A 16 3.85 -4.91 7.11
CA VAL A 16 2.94 -5.82 6.42
C VAL A 16 2.59 -6.93 7.41
N ARG A 17 1.30 -7.13 7.67
CA ARG A 17 0.81 -8.23 8.49
C ARG A 17 -0.03 -9.14 7.62
N THR A 18 0.21 -10.44 7.74
CA THR A 18 -0.62 -11.46 7.10
C THR A 18 -1.35 -12.26 8.16
N ALA A 19 -2.59 -12.58 7.88
CA ALA A 19 -3.40 -13.45 8.72
C ALA A 19 -4.37 -14.25 7.85
N ARG A 20 -4.78 -15.42 8.34
CA ARG A 20 -5.92 -16.13 7.75
C ARG A 20 -7.20 -15.57 8.33
N GLU A 21 -8.11 -15.10 7.48
CA GLU A 21 -9.44 -14.65 7.85
C GLU A 21 -10.47 -15.51 7.09
N GLY A 22 -10.99 -16.53 7.78
CA GLY A 22 -11.81 -17.57 7.14
C GLY A 22 -11.04 -18.29 6.03
N ASP A 23 -11.56 -18.21 4.80
CA ASP A 23 -10.92 -18.76 3.59
C ASP A 23 -10.12 -17.73 2.79
N HIS A 24 -9.93 -16.53 3.34
CA HIS A 24 -9.16 -15.46 2.73
C HIS A 24 -7.81 -15.23 3.43
N LEU A 25 -6.83 -14.76 2.67
CA LEU A 25 -5.60 -14.19 3.21
C LEU A 25 -5.82 -12.68 3.42
N LEU A 26 -5.81 -12.25 4.68
CA LEU A 26 -5.75 -10.84 5.03
C LEU A 26 -4.31 -10.35 4.83
N VAL A 27 -4.17 -9.22 4.14
CA VAL A 27 -2.89 -8.51 3.98
C VAL A 27 -3.08 -7.07 4.41
N ASP A 28 -2.62 -6.76 5.62
CA ASP A 28 -2.72 -5.41 6.19
C ASP A 28 -1.43 -4.63 5.94
N PHE A 29 -1.59 -3.40 5.44
CA PHE A 29 -0.51 -2.45 5.25
C PHE A 29 -0.66 -1.28 6.22
N CYS A 30 0.34 -1.07 7.08
CA CYS A 30 0.41 0.06 8.00
C CYS A 30 1.71 0.83 7.79
N ASP A 31 1.65 2.16 7.83
CA ASP A 31 2.85 3.00 7.83
C ASP A 31 2.79 4.09 8.90
N THR A 32 3.95 4.63 9.26
CA THR A 32 4.11 5.73 10.23
C THR A 32 4.15 7.11 9.56
N GLY A 33 3.73 7.22 8.30
CA GLY A 33 3.72 8.45 7.53
C GLY A 33 2.59 9.41 7.90
N PRO A 34 2.58 10.61 7.30
CA PRO A 34 1.49 11.57 7.48
C PRO A 34 0.15 10.97 7.06
N ARG A 35 -0.90 11.20 7.86
CA ARG A 35 -2.24 10.73 7.55
C ARG A 35 -2.76 11.33 6.23
N THR A 36 -3.54 10.54 5.49
CA THR A 36 -4.24 11.00 4.29
C THR A 36 -5.07 12.27 4.58
N PRO A 37 -4.83 13.38 3.85
CA PRO A 37 -5.61 14.60 3.99
C PRO A 37 -7.11 14.35 3.79
N ALA A 38 -7.94 14.99 4.62
CA ALA A 38 -9.39 14.79 4.59
C ALA A 38 -10.00 15.05 3.20
N ALA A 39 -9.47 16.04 2.47
CA ALA A 39 -9.94 16.43 1.15
C ALA A 39 -9.82 15.34 0.08
N ILE A 40 -8.94 14.35 0.26
CA ILE A 40 -8.71 13.28 -0.73
C ILE A 40 -9.19 11.90 -0.27
N ARG A 41 -9.71 11.75 0.96
CA ARG A 41 -10.14 10.45 1.51
C ARG A 41 -11.17 9.75 0.65
N ASN A 42 -12.11 10.48 0.06
CA ASN A 42 -13.14 9.92 -0.82
C ASN A 42 -12.62 9.48 -2.19
N ARG A 43 -11.35 9.79 -2.51
CA ARG A 43 -10.72 9.50 -3.80
C ARG A 43 -9.62 8.45 -3.72
N ILE A 44 -9.27 7.95 -2.54
CA ILE A 44 -8.18 6.97 -2.38
C ILE A 44 -8.44 5.64 -3.11
N PHE A 45 -9.72 5.34 -3.38
CA PHE A 45 -10.15 4.20 -4.17
C PHE A 45 -10.76 4.59 -5.52
N ALA A 46 -10.69 5.88 -5.89
CA ALA A 46 -11.07 6.26 -7.23
C ALA A 46 -10.08 5.64 -8.23
N PRO A 47 -10.54 5.12 -9.37
CA PRO A 47 -9.65 4.60 -10.39
C PRO A 47 -8.59 5.64 -10.75
N PHE A 48 -7.32 5.26 -10.62
CA PHE A 48 -6.25 6.04 -11.22
C PHE A 48 -6.34 5.86 -12.74
N PRO A 49 -6.04 6.90 -13.53
CA PRO A 49 -5.77 6.71 -14.95
C PRO A 49 -4.68 5.65 -15.09
N ALA A 50 -4.97 4.56 -15.80
CA ALA A 50 -4.06 3.44 -15.94
C ALA A 50 -2.90 3.82 -16.87
N THR A 51 -1.86 4.48 -16.34
CA THR A 51 -0.71 4.82 -17.18
C THR A 51 0.38 3.75 -17.15
N HIS A 52 0.62 3.01 -16.05
CA HIS A 52 1.59 1.91 -16.07
C HIS A 52 1.23 0.80 -15.06
N ALA A 53 0.77 -0.35 -15.55
CA ALA A 53 0.65 -1.56 -14.74
C ALA A 53 1.89 -2.44 -14.97
N SER A 54 2.83 -2.46 -14.03
CA SER A 54 3.91 -3.44 -14.02
C SER A 54 3.37 -4.75 -13.45
N ARG A 55 3.19 -5.74 -14.34
CA ARG A 55 2.74 -7.09 -13.98
C ARG A 55 3.91 -7.87 -13.37
N TYR A 56 3.84 -8.20 -12.09
CA TYR A 56 4.71 -9.20 -11.46
C TYR A 56 3.94 -10.52 -11.32
N VAL A 57 4.46 -11.57 -11.96
CA VAL A 57 4.00 -12.95 -11.78
C VAL A 57 5.08 -13.65 -10.95
N PHE A 58 4.70 -14.20 -9.81
CA PHE A 58 5.56 -15.10 -9.04
C PHE A 58 5.40 -16.51 -9.61
N HIS A 59 6.52 -17.17 -9.94
CA HIS A 59 6.60 -18.58 -10.31
C HIS A 59 6.92 -19.42 -9.07
#